data_AF-A0A3G2UQC8-F1
#
_entry.id   AF-A0A3G2UQC8-F1
#
_cell.length_a   1.000
_cell.length_b   1.000
_cell.length_c   1.000
_cell.angle_alpha   90.00
_cell.angle_beta   90.00
_cell.angle_gamma   90.00
#
_symmetry.space_group_name_H-M   'P 1'
#
loop_
_entity.id
_entity.type
_entity.pdbx_description
1 polymer ?
#
loop_
_entity_poly.entity_id
_entity_poly.type
_entity_poly.pdbx_seq_one_letter_code
_entity_poly.pdbx_strand_id
1 'polypeptide(L)'
;MFHNEGGKRFVNVIDRYPILNDGDHGVEWVDYDGDGAIDLSVTHGYSAVGGHFLFRNIMPAAQAARAINIMPLDAKGRPAKPGTEVRLYDGKKRILATRMVSTGGGYGAQSVTPLHFGLTSMDKVSVAVTWLTAQGRKAQWINNVRPADYRGRVLDVRQKP
;
A
#
# COMPACT_ATOMS: atom_id res chain seq x y z
N MET A 1 2.44 8.22 16.46
CA MET A 1 2.29 8.68 15.06
C MET A 1 2.97 10.03 14.92
N PHE A 2 3.80 10.20 13.88
CA PHE A 2 4.50 11.47 13.63
C PHE A 2 3.99 12.11 12.35
N HIS A 3 3.61 13.38 12.42
CA HIS A 3 3.19 14.15 11.26
C HIS A 3 4.37 14.93 10.70
N ASN A 4 4.63 14.80 9.40
CA ASN A 4 5.64 15.57 8.69
C ASN A 4 5.11 16.97 8.35
N GLU A 5 5.66 18.01 8.97
CA GLU A 5 5.29 19.41 8.70
C GLU A 5 6.05 19.98 7.49
N GLY A 6 5.76 19.43 6.31
CA GLY A 6 6.30 19.93 5.04
C GLY A 6 7.83 19.81 4.92
N GLY A 7 8.41 18.75 5.49
CA GLY A 7 9.84 18.45 5.45
C GLY A 7 10.68 19.21 6.48
N LYS A 8 10.08 20.06 7.32
CA LYS A 8 10.80 20.88 8.31
C LYS A 8 11.07 20.13 9.60
N ARG A 9 10.10 19.36 10.07
CA ARG A 9 10.16 18.56 11.30
C ARG A 9 9.07 17.49 11.30
N PHE A 10 9.23 16.53 12.19
CA PHE A 10 8.20 15.57 12.55
C PHE A 10 7.65 15.91 13.92
N VAL A 11 6.32 16.03 14.03
CA VAL A 11 5.64 16.33 15.29
C VAL A 11 4.91 15.08 15.76
N ASN A 12 5.13 14.67 17.01
CA ASN A 12 4.33 13.61 17.60
C ASN A 12 2.89 14.11 17.75
N VAL A 13 1.96 13.40 17.15
CA VAL A 13 0.52 13.72 17.19
C VAL A 13 -0.28 12.60 17.83
N ILE A 14 0.38 11.62 18.47
CA ILE A 14 -0.30 10.47 19.06
C ILE A 14 -1.30 10.88 20.16
N ASP A 15 -0.98 11.92 20.93
CA ASP A 15 -1.83 12.39 22.02
C ASP A 15 -3.18 12.97 21.53
N ARG A 16 -3.27 13.33 20.24
CA ARG A 16 -4.54 13.74 19.61
C ARG A 16 -5.48 12.55 19.40
N TYR A 17 -4.94 11.34 19.41
CA TYR A 17 -5.66 10.09 19.15
C TYR A 17 -5.20 9.01 20.14
N PRO A 18 -5.51 9.13 21.45
CA PRO A 18 -4.97 8.24 22.48
C PRO A 18 -5.24 6.74 22.21
N ILE A 19 -6.36 6.43 21.56
CA ILE A 19 -6.73 5.07 21.16
C ILE A 19 -5.76 4.44 20.14
N LEU A 20 -5.00 5.24 19.40
CA LEU A 20 -3.92 4.75 18.53
C LEU A 20 -2.66 4.35 19.30
N ASN A 21 -2.55 4.75 20.58
CA ASN A 21 -1.37 4.49 21.42
C ASN A 21 -1.47 3.17 22.21
N ASP A 22 -2.43 2.32 21.87
CA ASP A 22 -2.70 1.07 22.59
C ASP A 22 -2.24 -0.18 21.80
N GLY A 23 -1.60 0.01 20.65
CA GLY A 23 -1.14 -1.10 19.82
C GLY A 23 0.06 -1.85 20.41
N ASP A 24 0.05 -3.17 20.36
CA ASP A 24 1.08 -4.02 21.00
C ASP A 24 1.82 -4.97 20.04
N HIS A 25 1.17 -5.53 19.02
CA HIS A 25 1.79 -6.56 18.15
C HIS A 25 2.01 -6.14 16.70
N GLY A 26 1.36 -5.10 16.20
CA GLY A 26 1.34 -4.87 14.77
C GLY A 26 0.47 -3.70 14.33
N VAL A 27 0.88 -3.17 13.19
CA VAL A 27 0.19 -2.10 12.48
C VAL A 27 0.15 -2.47 11.01
N GLU A 28 -1.00 -2.29 10.36
CA GLU A 28 -1.15 -2.46 8.92
C GLU A 28 -1.85 -1.25 8.32
N TRP A 29 -1.36 -0.79 7.18
CA TRP A 29 -1.98 0.27 6.39
C TRP A 29 -2.66 -0.35 5.18
N VAL A 30 -3.96 -0.13 5.03
CA VAL A 30 -4.76 -0.73 3.95
C VAL A 30 -5.94 0.17 3.62
N ASP A 31 -6.29 0.27 2.35
CA ASP A 31 -7.51 0.92 1.87
C ASP A 31 -8.64 -0.12 1.94
N TYR A 32 -9.27 -0.25 3.11
CA TYR A 32 -10.13 -1.40 3.40
C TYR A 32 -11.53 -1.27 2.79
N ASP A 33 -12.02 -0.04 2.63
CA ASP A 33 -13.33 0.26 2.07
C ASP A 33 -13.27 0.66 0.58
N GLY A 34 -12.06 0.83 0.03
CA GLY A 34 -11.84 1.12 -1.37
C GLY A 34 -12.12 2.56 -1.76
N ASP A 35 -12.20 3.49 -0.81
CA ASP A 35 -12.40 4.91 -1.12
C ASP A 35 -11.10 5.63 -1.55
N GLY A 36 -9.96 4.96 -1.38
CA GLY A 36 -8.64 5.46 -1.76
C GLY A 36 -7.93 6.25 -0.65
N ALA A 37 -8.58 6.46 0.49
CA ALA A 37 -7.94 6.95 1.69
C ALA A 37 -7.29 5.79 2.43
N ILE A 38 -5.96 5.80 2.57
CA ILE A 38 -5.28 4.71 3.29
C ILE A 38 -5.70 4.71 4.76
N ASP A 39 -6.28 3.61 5.22
CA ASP A 39 -6.73 3.40 6.59
C ASP A 39 -5.66 2.71 7.43
N LEU A 40 -5.91 2.63 8.73
CA LEU A 40 -4.98 2.10 9.71
C LEU A 40 -5.65 1.01 10.54
N SER A 41 -5.06 -0.19 10.57
CA SER A 41 -5.37 -1.23 11.54
C SER A 41 -4.28 -1.30 12.59
N VAL A 42 -4.66 -1.30 13.87
CA VAL A 42 -3.75 -1.48 15.01
C VAL A 42 -4.18 -2.73 15.77
N THR A 43 -3.24 -3.65 16.00
CA THR A 43 -3.52 -4.83 16.84
C THR A 43 -3.34 -4.47 18.29
N HIS A 44 -4.25 -4.95 19.13
CA HIS A 44 -4.13 -4.88 20.57
C HIS A 44 -4.57 -6.23 21.14
N GLY A 45 -3.60 -7.10 21.43
CA GLY A 45 -3.76 -8.52 21.70
C GLY A 45 -3.67 -8.93 23.17
N TYR A 46 -2.98 -8.17 24.01
CA TYR A 46 -2.85 -8.43 25.45
C TYR A 46 -3.91 -7.67 26.28
N SER A 47 -5.18 -7.77 25.88
CA SER A 47 -6.31 -7.31 26.70
C SER A 47 -7.49 -8.26 26.65
N ALA A 48 -8.46 -8.03 27.53
CA ALA A 48 -9.66 -8.86 27.62
C ALA A 48 -10.51 -8.88 26.34
N VAL A 49 -10.39 -7.85 25.49
CA VAL A 49 -11.10 -7.79 24.21
C VAL A 49 -10.27 -8.47 23.13
N GLY A 50 -9.00 -8.07 22.99
CA GLY A 50 -8.15 -8.50 21.87
C GLY A 50 -8.68 -8.01 20.51
N GLY A 51 -7.80 -7.85 19.52
CA GLY A 51 -8.22 -7.77 18.11
C GLY A 51 -7.51 -6.73 17.26
N HIS A 52 -8.16 -6.39 16.14
CA HIS A 52 -7.70 -5.44 15.12
C HIS A 52 -8.63 -4.22 15.12
N PHE A 53 -8.17 -3.12 15.69
CA PHE A 53 -8.91 -1.87 15.70
C PHE A 53 -8.67 -1.14 14.37
N LEU A 54 -9.77 -0.84 13.68
CA LEU A 54 -9.74 -0.21 12.37
C LEU A 54 -10.08 1.27 12.48
N PHE A 55 -9.18 2.10 11.99
CA PHE A 55 -9.31 3.55 11.97
C PHE A 55 -9.45 4.01 10.52
N ARG A 56 -10.67 4.39 10.17
CA ARG A 56 -10.98 4.90 8.84
C ARG A 56 -10.40 6.30 8.64
N ASN A 57 -9.73 6.51 7.52
CA ASN A 57 -9.18 7.79 7.13
C ASN A 57 -10.24 8.68 6.47
N ILE A 58 -10.70 9.70 7.20
CA ILE A 58 -11.76 10.61 6.77
C ILE A 58 -11.29 11.76 5.87
N MET A 59 -10.25 11.55 5.06
CA MET A 59 -9.76 12.59 4.16
C MET A 59 -10.83 12.97 3.11
N PRO A 60 -10.80 14.21 2.55
CA PRO A 60 -11.78 14.60 1.55
C PRO A 60 -11.80 13.66 0.34
N ALA A 61 -12.99 13.22 -0.09
CA ALA A 61 -13.16 12.20 -1.14
C ALA A 61 -12.44 12.53 -2.46
N ALA A 62 -12.38 13.81 -2.85
CA ALA A 62 -11.67 14.22 -4.06
C ALA A 62 -10.15 13.97 -3.97
N GLN A 63 -9.58 14.03 -2.76
CA GLN A 63 -8.18 13.72 -2.52
C GLN A 63 -7.96 12.21 -2.42
N ALA A 64 -8.84 11.49 -1.70
CA ALA A 64 -8.82 10.02 -1.54
C ALA A 64 -8.87 9.30 -2.91
N ALA A 65 -9.73 9.78 -3.82
CA ALA A 65 -9.94 9.16 -5.13
C ALA A 65 -8.72 9.22 -6.09
N ARG A 66 -7.60 9.82 -5.67
CA ARG A 66 -6.34 9.86 -6.42
C ARG A 66 -5.39 8.76 -5.95
N ALA A 67 -5.82 7.53 -6.08
CA ALA A 67 -5.04 6.37 -5.72
C ALA A 67 -5.20 5.22 -6.71
N ILE A 68 -4.24 4.29 -6.66
CA ILE A 68 -4.36 2.98 -7.28
C ILE A 68 -3.77 1.93 -6.33
N ASN A 69 -4.48 0.82 -6.18
CA ASN A 69 -4.03 -0.36 -5.44
C ASN A 69 -3.58 -1.42 -6.43
N ILE A 70 -2.40 -2.00 -6.22
CA ILE A 70 -1.79 -2.98 -7.14
C ILE A 70 -1.41 -4.23 -6.37
N MET A 71 -1.94 -5.39 -6.77
CA MET A 71 -1.56 -6.69 -6.22
C MET A 71 -0.68 -7.44 -7.21
N PRO A 72 0.64 -7.55 -6.97
CA PRO A 72 1.49 -8.43 -7.74
C PRO A 72 1.20 -9.89 -7.37
N LEU A 73 1.03 -10.73 -8.38
CA LEU A 73 0.76 -12.17 -8.23
C LEU A 73 1.88 -12.99 -8.89
N ASP A 74 2.12 -14.20 -8.40
CA ASP A 74 2.93 -15.21 -9.08
C ASP A 74 2.19 -15.80 -10.30
N ALA A 75 2.87 -16.64 -11.09
CA ALA A 75 2.29 -17.22 -12.30
C ALA A 75 1.05 -18.10 -12.04
N LYS A 76 0.86 -18.58 -10.82
CA LYS A 76 -0.31 -19.37 -10.40
C LYS A 76 -1.46 -18.50 -9.86
N GLY A 77 -1.29 -17.17 -9.85
CA GLY A 77 -2.29 -16.24 -9.32
C GLY A 77 -2.27 -16.10 -7.80
N ARG A 78 -1.23 -16.57 -7.12
CA ARG A 78 -1.05 -16.38 -5.67
C ARG A 78 -0.34 -15.06 -5.41
N PRO A 79 -0.51 -14.43 -4.24
CA PRO A 79 0.25 -13.24 -3.87
C PRO A 79 1.76 -13.42 -4.10
N ALA A 80 2.40 -12.42 -4.69
CA ALA A 80 3.83 -12.46 -4.95
C ALA A 80 4.63 -12.51 -3.65
N LYS A 81 5.85 -13.06 -3.73
CA LYS A 81 6.74 -13.19 -2.57
C LYS A 81 7.19 -11.81 -2.07
N PRO A 82 7.47 -11.68 -0.75
CA PRO A 82 8.17 -10.51 -0.23
C PRO A 82 9.44 -10.18 -1.01
N GLY A 83 9.75 -8.89 -1.15
CA GLY A 83 10.82 -8.41 -2.02
C GLY A 83 10.40 -8.14 -3.47
N THR A 84 9.22 -8.60 -3.90
CA THR A 84 8.65 -8.19 -5.19
C THR A 84 8.38 -6.68 -5.18
N GLU A 85 8.88 -5.98 -6.20
CA GLU A 85 8.84 -4.52 -6.25
C GLU A 85 7.87 -4.03 -7.32
N VAL A 86 7.11 -2.98 -7.02
CA VAL A 86 6.22 -2.30 -7.97
C VAL A 86 6.64 -0.85 -8.08
N ARG A 87 6.95 -0.41 -9.29
CA ARG A 87 7.28 0.97 -9.63
C ARG A 87 6.25 1.56 -10.58
N LEU A 88 5.86 2.79 -10.33
CA LEU A 88 5.04 3.60 -11.23
C LEU A 88 5.93 4.58 -11.99
N TYR A 89 5.62 4.78 -13.26
CA TYR A 89 6.31 5.70 -14.14
C TYR A 89 5.32 6.60 -14.89
N ASP A 90 5.73 7.82 -15.17
CA ASP A 90 4.99 8.71 -16.07
C ASP A 90 5.25 8.40 -17.55
N GLY A 91 4.57 9.12 -18.45
CA GLY A 91 4.76 8.98 -19.90
C GLY A 91 6.16 9.32 -20.41
N LYS A 92 7.02 9.95 -19.59
CA LYS A 92 8.43 10.25 -19.89
C LYS A 92 9.39 9.25 -19.24
N LYS A 93 8.87 8.14 -18.70
CA LYS A 93 9.63 7.10 -17.98
C LYS A 93 10.34 7.60 -16.72
N ARG A 94 9.87 8.68 -16.10
CA ARG A 94 10.34 9.11 -14.78
C ARG A 94 9.60 8.34 -13.71
N ILE A 95 10.31 7.89 -12.67
CA ILE A 95 9.70 7.19 -11.54
C ILE A 95 8.79 8.15 -10.80
N LEU A 96 7.54 7.75 -10.59
CA LEU A 96 6.55 8.46 -9.78
C LEU A 96 6.51 7.92 -8.35
N ALA A 97 6.59 6.60 -8.19
CA ALA A 97 6.52 5.95 -6.89
C ALA A 97 7.08 4.53 -6.94
N THR A 98 7.49 4.03 -5.78
CA THR A 98 7.95 2.65 -5.57
C THR A 98 7.32 2.08 -4.31
N ARG A 99 6.90 0.81 -4.36
CA ARG A 99 6.50 -0.01 -3.22
C ARG A 99 7.08 -1.42 -3.38
N MET A 100 7.14 -2.14 -2.28
CA MET A 100 7.62 -3.52 -2.23
C MET A 100 6.66 -4.35 -1.40
N VAL A 101 6.44 -5.61 -1.80
CA VAL A 101 5.73 -6.58 -0.97
C VAL A 101 6.57 -6.84 0.27
N SER A 102 6.03 -6.48 1.44
CA SER A 102 6.66 -6.68 2.74
C SER A 102 6.53 -8.14 3.21
N THR A 103 7.34 -8.54 4.18
CA THR A 103 7.16 -9.79 4.93
C THR A 103 6.08 -9.69 6.01
N GLY A 104 5.56 -8.49 6.26
CA GLY A 104 4.66 -8.19 7.39
C GLY A 104 5.20 -7.02 8.23
N GLY A 105 4.32 -6.37 8.99
CA GLY A 105 4.64 -5.17 9.78
C GLY A 105 4.63 -5.34 11.30
N GLY A 106 4.37 -6.54 11.83
CA GLY A 106 4.15 -6.78 13.26
C GLY A 106 4.92 -7.96 13.85
N TYR A 107 5.11 -7.95 15.17
CA TYR A 107 5.69 -9.04 15.94
C TYR A 107 4.81 -10.30 15.83
N GLY A 108 5.38 -11.37 15.24
CA GLY A 108 4.65 -12.62 15.01
C GLY A 108 3.54 -12.53 13.96
N ALA A 109 3.51 -11.47 13.14
CA ALA A 109 2.47 -11.22 12.16
C ALA A 109 2.98 -11.31 10.72
N GLN A 110 2.05 -11.60 9.80
CA GLN A 110 2.26 -11.56 8.36
C GLN A 110 1.15 -10.71 7.73
N SER A 111 1.45 -9.99 6.66
CA SER A 111 0.43 -9.27 5.89
C SER A 111 0.60 -9.51 4.40
N VAL A 112 -0.55 -9.60 3.73
CA VAL A 112 -0.66 -9.72 2.28
C VAL A 112 -1.73 -8.75 1.83
N THR A 113 -1.30 -7.54 1.47
CA THR A 113 -2.16 -6.42 1.11
C THR A 113 -1.79 -5.88 -0.27
N PRO A 114 -2.75 -5.36 -1.05
CA PRO A 114 -2.44 -4.61 -2.26
C PRO A 114 -1.50 -3.44 -1.94
N LEU A 115 -0.55 -3.18 -2.82
CA LEU A 115 0.34 -2.04 -2.68
C LEU A 115 -0.41 -0.76 -3.07
N HIS A 116 -0.60 0.12 -2.09
CA HIS A 116 -1.28 1.39 -2.28
C HIS A 116 -0.32 2.49 -2.79
N PHE A 117 -0.79 3.22 -3.79
CA PHE A 117 -0.10 4.38 -4.37
C PHE A 117 -1.05 5.58 -4.42
N GLY A 118 -0.81 6.59 -3.58
CA GLY A 118 -1.38 7.92 -3.75
C GLY A 118 -0.72 8.64 -4.93
N LEU A 119 -1.53 9.35 -5.73
CA LEU A 119 -1.12 9.98 -6.98
C LEU A 119 -1.37 11.49 -6.95
N THR A 120 -0.52 12.25 -7.63
CA THR A 120 -0.70 13.71 -7.78
C THR A 120 -1.75 14.05 -8.84
N SER A 121 -1.89 13.21 -9.87
CA SER A 121 -2.91 13.27 -10.92
C SER A 121 -3.42 11.86 -11.26
N MET A 122 -4.54 11.77 -12.01
CA MET A 122 -5.08 10.51 -12.53
C MET A 122 -4.63 10.23 -13.97
N ASP A 123 -3.49 10.80 -14.37
CA ASP A 123 -2.90 10.55 -15.69
C ASP A 123 -2.52 9.08 -15.84
N LYS A 124 -2.35 8.65 -17.10
CA LYS A 124 -1.87 7.31 -17.39
C LYS A 124 -0.48 7.08 -16.78
N VAL A 125 -0.29 5.91 -16.21
CA VAL A 125 1.00 5.45 -15.68
C VAL A 125 1.45 4.17 -16.37
N SER A 126 2.76 3.94 -16.37
CA SER A 126 3.33 2.62 -16.62
C SER A 126 3.66 1.94 -15.29
N VAL A 127 3.25 0.70 -15.14
CA VAL A 127 3.51 -0.14 -13.95
C VAL A 127 4.62 -1.12 -14.31
N ALA A 128 5.73 -1.11 -13.57
CA ALA A 128 6.74 -2.14 -13.65
C ALA A 128 6.71 -2.99 -12.37
N VAL A 129 6.45 -4.28 -12.52
CA VAL A 129 6.53 -5.25 -11.42
C VAL A 129 7.79 -6.08 -11.59
N THR A 130 8.64 -6.13 -10.56
CA THR A 130 9.90 -6.86 -10.57
C THR A 130 9.86 -7.98 -9.54
N TRP A 131 9.87 -9.22 -10.02
CA TRP A 131 9.96 -10.41 -9.17
C TRP A 131 11.41 -10.85 -8.97
N LEU A 132 11.68 -11.47 -7.83
CA LEU A 132 12.94 -12.16 -7.54
C LEU A 132 12.81 -13.62 -7.98
N THR A 133 13.57 -14.03 -9.00
CA THR A 133 13.58 -15.41 -9.51
C THR A 133 14.97 -16.04 -9.34
N ALA A 134 15.08 -17.35 -9.59
CA ALA A 134 16.36 -18.05 -9.58
C ALA A 134 17.35 -17.49 -10.62
N GLN A 135 16.85 -16.86 -11.69
CA GLN A 135 17.64 -16.21 -12.74
C GLN A 135 17.82 -14.70 -12.49
N GLY A 136 17.60 -14.26 -11.25
CA GLY A 136 17.72 -12.87 -10.81
C GLY A 136 16.41 -12.09 -10.91
N ARG A 137 16.54 -10.76 -10.97
CA ARG A 137 15.40 -9.83 -11.00
C ARG A 137 14.77 -9.84 -12.39
N LYS A 138 13.46 -10.07 -12.47
CA LYS A 138 12.70 -10.06 -13.74
C LYS A 138 11.58 -9.04 -13.67
N ALA A 139 11.62 -8.03 -14.55
CA ALA A 139 10.64 -6.96 -14.62
C ALA A 139 9.62 -7.19 -15.73
N GLN A 140 8.34 -7.00 -15.43
CA GLN A 140 7.24 -6.96 -16.39
C GLN A 140 6.61 -5.58 -16.38
N TRP A 141 6.30 -5.07 -17.58
CA TRP A 141 5.69 -3.76 -17.77
C TRP A 141 4.24 -3.87 -18.21
N ILE A 142 3.38 -3.06 -17.60
CA ILE A 142 2.04 -2.75 -18.09
C ILE A 142 2.03 -1.26 -18.39
N ASN A 143 1.92 -0.91 -19.67
CA ASN A 143 1.93 0.47 -20.11
C ASN A 143 0.52 1.03 -20.22
N ASN A 144 0.39 2.36 -20.13
CA ASN A 144 -0.86 3.08 -20.34
C ASN A 144 -1.99 2.67 -19.39
N VAL A 145 -1.67 2.22 -18.18
CA VAL A 145 -2.66 1.96 -17.13
C VAL A 145 -3.35 3.28 -16.82
N ARG A 146 -4.69 3.30 -16.91
CA ARG A 146 -5.51 4.43 -16.45
C ARG A 146 -5.90 4.16 -15.00
N PRO A 147 -5.36 4.88 -14.00
CA PRO A 147 -5.73 4.67 -12.60
C PRO A 147 -7.24 4.77 -12.35
N ALA A 148 -7.94 5.61 -13.12
CA ALA A 148 -9.38 5.77 -13.02
C ALA A 148 -10.18 4.47 -13.27
N ASP A 149 -9.66 3.55 -14.09
CA ASP A 149 -10.30 2.27 -14.37
C ASP A 149 -10.29 1.34 -13.13
N TYR A 150 -9.48 1.66 -12.11
CA TYR A 150 -9.28 0.86 -10.89
C TYR A 150 -9.73 1.58 -9.61
N ARG A 151 -10.59 2.60 -9.70
CA ARG A 151 -11.21 3.20 -8.49
C ARG A 151 -11.98 2.14 -7.71
N GLY A 152 -11.72 2.05 -6.39
CA GLY A 152 -12.30 1.04 -5.50
C GLY A 152 -11.99 -0.41 -5.89
N ARG A 153 -10.98 -0.62 -6.74
CA ARG A 153 -10.59 -1.95 -7.24
C ARG A 153 -9.09 -2.10 -7.22
N VAL A 154 -8.64 -3.34 -7.27
CA VAL A 154 -7.22 -3.69 -7.29
C VAL A 154 -6.82 -4.03 -8.73
N LEU A 155 -5.68 -3.49 -9.17
CA LEU A 155 -5.01 -3.95 -10.37
C LEU A 155 -4.19 -5.19 -10.02
N ASP A 156 -4.68 -6.36 -10.41
CA ASP A 156 -3.93 -7.60 -10.32
C ASP A 156 -2.88 -7.69 -11.43
N VAL A 157 -1.61 -7.88 -11.06
CA VAL A 157 -0.51 -8.04 -12.02
C VAL A 157 0.10 -9.42 -11.85
N ARG A 158 -0.30 -10.35 -12.72
CA ARG A 158 0.22 -11.71 -12.72
C ARG A 158 1.59 -11.79 -13.41
N GLN A 159 2.53 -12.47 -12.75
CA GLN A 159 3.82 -12.82 -13.34
C GLN A 159 3.59 -13.70 -14.58
N LYS A 160 4.14 -13.29 -15.73
CA LYS A 160 4.19 -14.15 -16.90
C LYS A 160 5.14 -15.34 -16.66
N PRO A 161 4.88 -16.50 -17.29
CA PRO A 161 5.77 -17.66 -17.26
C PRO A 161 7.21 -17.32 -17.64
#